data_AF-A0A9D7PD84-F1
#
_entry.id   AF-A0A9D7PD84-F1
#
_cell.length_a   1.000
_cell.length_b   1.000
_cell.length_c   1.000
_cell.angle_alpha   90.00
_cell.angle_beta   90.00
_cell.angle_gamma   90.00
#
_symmetry.space_group_name_H-M   'P 1'
#
loop_
_entity.id
_entity.type
_entity.pdbx_description
1 polymer ?
#
loop_
_entity_poly.entity_id
_entity_poly.type
_entity_poly.pdbx_seq_one_letter_code
_entity_poly.pdbx_strand_id
1 'polypeptide(L)' 'MKTLSIRIDDDIKQRWSQLAEAHGLNPSQHMRAAIIDRLEELEDYYVVRERLSKPGKTIPHDEVWRSLGLNDVADAD' A
#
# COMPACT_ATOMS: atom_id res chain seq x y z
N MET A 1 25.19 2.65 2.40
CA MET A 1 23.95 3.03 3.13
C MET A 1 23.81 4.56 3.07
N LYS A 2 22.59 5.09 3.08
CA LYS A 2 22.33 6.54 3.12
C LYS A 2 21.53 6.88 4.38
N THR A 3 21.77 8.07 4.93
CA THR A 3 21.08 8.57 6.13
C THR A 3 20.05 9.63 5.73
N LEU A 4 18.87 9.54 6.30
CA LEU A 4 17.80 10.54 6.18
C LEU A 4 17.58 11.16 7.56
N SER A 5 17.60 12.49 7.63
CA SER A 5 17.25 13.25 8.83
C SER A 5 15.94 13.98 8.59
N ILE A 6 14.95 13.73 9.44
CA ILE A 6 13.65 14.41 9.40
C ILE A 6 13.41 15.14 10.73
N ARG A 7 12.77 16.31 10.66
CA ARG A 7 12.22 16.96 11.86
C ARG A 7 10.81 16.45 12.07
N ILE A 8 10.52 16.07 13.30
CA ILE A 8 9.20 15.66 13.76
C ILE A 8 8.96 16.32 15.12
N ASP A 9 7.70 16.53 15.46
CA ASP A 9 7.33 17.11 16.75
C ASP A 9 7.70 16.16 17.89
N ASP A 10 8.04 16.75 19.05
CA ASP A 10 8.53 16.00 20.21
C ASP A 10 7.51 14.99 20.74
N ASP A 11 6.22 15.33 20.68
CA ASP A 11 5.12 14.45 21.10
C ASP A 11 5.05 13.19 20.23
N ILE A 12 5.23 13.31 18.91
CA ILE A 12 5.28 12.18 17.98
C ILE A 12 6.50 11.31 18.29
N LYS A 13 7.67 11.91 18.50
CA LYS A 13 8.88 11.15 18.85
C LYS A 13 8.70 10.40 20.17
N GLN A 14 8.06 11.02 21.15
CA GLN A 14 7.78 10.41 22.45
C GLN A 14 6.84 9.22 22.31
N ARG A 15 5.69 9.41 21.64
CA ARG A 15 4.72 8.33 21.36
C ARG A 15 5.36 7.15 20.65
N TRP A 16 6.21 7.42 19.66
CA TRP A 16 6.92 6.37 18.94
C TRP A 16 7.86 5.56 19.85
N SER A 17 8.60 6.26 20.70
CA SER A 17 9.57 5.62 21.61
C SER A 17 8.84 4.73 22.63
N GLN A 18 7.73 5.22 23.19
CA GLN A 18 6.89 4.45 24.12
C GLN A 18 6.29 3.20 23.46
N LEU A 19 5.78 3.33 22.24
CA LEU A 19 5.25 2.19 21.49
C LEU A 19 6.33 1.12 21.27
N ALA A 20 7.52 1.54 20.82
CA ALA A 20 8.61 0.61 20.59
C ALA A 20 9.03 -0.10 21.89
N GLU A 21 9.17 0.63 23.00
CA GLU A 21 9.53 0.10 24.30
C GLU A 21 8.50 -0.91 24.83
N ALA A 22 7.21 -0.57 24.76
CA ALA A 22 6.12 -1.42 25.24
C ALA A 22 6.06 -2.79 24.54
N HIS A 23 6.57 -2.87 23.31
CA HIS A 23 6.59 -4.08 22.49
C HIS A 23 7.99 -4.71 22.34
N GLY A 24 9.01 -4.20 23.07
CA GLY A 24 10.38 -4.71 22.98
C GLY A 24 11.04 -4.51 21.61
N LEU A 25 10.57 -3.51 20.84
CA LEU A 25 11.06 -3.20 19.51
C LEU A 25 12.20 -2.18 19.57
N ASN A 26 13.17 -2.30 18.67
CA ASN A 26 14.17 -1.25 18.49
C ASN A 26 13.51 -0.02 17.80
N PRO A 27 13.51 1.18 18.41
CA PRO A 27 12.79 2.32 17.89
C PRO A 27 13.21 2.75 16.47
N SER A 28 14.50 2.65 16.14
CA SER A 28 15.03 3.08 14.84
C SER A 28 14.74 2.05 13.75
N GLN A 29 14.84 0.75 14.08
CA GLN A 29 14.47 -0.33 13.16
C GLN A 29 12.97 -0.30 12.86
N HIS A 30 12.15 -0.08 13.89
CA HIS A 30 10.71 0.05 13.72
C HIS A 30 10.36 1.27 12.86
N MET A 31 10.96 2.44 13.12
CA MET A 31 10.71 3.64 12.31
C MET A 31 11.07 3.40 10.85
N ARG A 32 12.20 2.73 10.60
CA ARG A 32 12.61 2.36 9.25
C ARG A 32 11.58 1.43 8.59
N ALA A 33 11.09 0.42 9.30
CA ALA A 33 10.07 -0.49 8.77
C ALA A 33 8.79 0.26 8.39
N ALA A 34 8.28 1.12 9.28
CA ALA A 34 7.07 1.90 9.00
C ALA A 34 7.20 2.85 7.80
N ILE A 35 8.40 3.41 7.57
CA ILE A 35 8.67 4.22 6.37
C ILE A 35 8.63 3.34 5.10
N ILE A 36 9.18 2.12 5.16
CA ILE A 36 9.17 1.18 4.04
C ILE A 36 7.73 0.78 3.72
N ASP A 37 6.98 0.33 4.73
CA ASP A 37 5.58 -0.09 4.57
C ASP A 37 4.73 1.03 3.95
N ARG A 38 4.89 2.27 4.44
CA ARG A 38 4.17 3.42 3.90
C ARG A 38 4.61 3.78 2.48
N LEU A 39 5.88 3.60 2.15
CA LEU A 39 6.39 3.87 0.80
C LEU A 39 5.76 2.90 -0.19
N GLU A 40 5.70 1.60 0.13
CA GLU A 40 5.08 0.58 -0.72
C GLU A 40 3.60 0.90 -0.98
N GLU A 41 2.84 1.26 0.06
CA GLU A 41 1.44 1.68 -0.10
C GLU A 41 1.30 2.92 -1.01
N LEU A 42 2.21 3.89 -0.89
CA LEU A 42 2.17 5.10 -1.72
C LEU A 42 2.48 4.78 -3.17
N GLU A 43 3.45 3.91 -3.44
CA GLU A 43 3.80 3.46 -4.79
C GLU A 43 2.59 2.81 -5.46
N ASP A 44 1.94 1.85 -4.79
CA ASP A 44 0.73 1.21 -5.29
C ASP A 44 -0.42 2.21 -5.51
N TYR A 45 -0.68 3.07 -4.53
CA TYR A 45 -1.71 4.08 -4.62
C TYR A 45 -1.51 4.99 -5.84
N TYR A 46 -0.30 5.47 -6.07
CA TYR A 46 -0.03 6.36 -7.18
C TYR A 46 -0.09 5.66 -8.53
N VAL A 47 0.31 4.39 -8.63
CA VAL A 47 0.13 3.56 -9.84
C VAL A 47 -1.35 3.40 -10.18
N VAL A 48 -2.18 3.04 -9.21
CA VAL A 48 -3.63 2.89 -9.42
C VAL A 48 -4.26 4.23 -9.77
N ARG A 49 -3.92 5.29 -9.05
CA ARG A 49 -4.45 6.63 -9.30
C ARG A 49 -4.12 7.12 -10.71
N GLU A 50 -2.89 6.88 -11.19
CA GLU A 50 -2.52 7.23 -12.55
C GLU A 50 -3.37 6.47 -13.59
N ARG A 51 -3.54 5.15 -13.42
CA ARG A 51 -4.41 4.34 -14.30
C ARG A 51 -5.85 4.84 -14.32
N LEU A 52 -6.40 5.20 -13.16
CA LEU A 52 -7.76 5.73 -13.06
C LEU A 52 -7.89 7.15 -13.62
N SER A 53 -6.83 7.95 -13.60
CA SER A 53 -6.83 9.31 -14.19
C SER A 53 -6.90 9.30 -15.73
N LYS A 54 -6.51 8.18 -16.35
CA LYS A 54 -6.56 7.95 -17.80
C LYS A 54 -7.25 6.61 -18.06
N PRO A 55 -8.56 6.50 -17.80
CA PRO A 55 -9.25 5.23 -17.90
C PRO A 55 -9.16 4.69 -19.33
N GLY A 56 -8.71 3.45 -19.46
CA GLY A 56 -8.68 2.74 -20.73
C GLY A 56 -10.10 2.42 -21.23
N LYS A 57 -10.21 1.80 -22.41
CA LYS A 57 -11.50 1.32 -22.92
C LYS A 57 -12.05 0.23 -21.99
N THR A 58 -13.24 0.47 -21.45
CA THR A 58 -13.98 -0.53 -20.67
C THR A 58 -14.69 -1.50 -21.61
N ILE A 59 -14.81 -2.77 -21.21
CA ILE A 59 -15.62 -3.78 -21.91
C ILE A 59 -16.74 -4.28 -20.98
N PRO A 60 -17.90 -4.68 -21.51
CA PRO A 60 -18.97 -5.31 -20.75
C PRO A 60 -18.51 -6.57 -20.00
N HIS A 61 -19.20 -6.91 -18.90
CA HIS A 61 -18.84 -8.03 -18.03
C HIS A 61 -18.86 -9.39 -18.76
N ASP A 62 -19.84 -9.61 -19.64
CA ASP A 62 -19.94 -10.81 -20.48
C ASP A 62 -18.75 -10.92 -21.46
N GLU A 63 -18.26 -9.78 -21.98
CA GLU A 63 -17.07 -9.73 -22.83
C GLU A 63 -15.80 -10.07 -22.03
N VAL A 64 -15.71 -9.63 -20.76
CA VAL A 64 -14.60 -10.00 -19.85
C VAL A 64 -14.55 -11.52 -19.65
N TRP A 65 -15.65 -12.16 -19.22
CA TRP A 65 -15.68 -13.61 -18.99
C TRP A 65 -15.35 -14.41 -20.24
N ARG A 66 -15.89 -13.98 -21.40
CA ARG A 66 -15.56 -14.59 -22.69
C ARG A 66 -14.07 -14.46 -23.02
N SER A 67 -13.48 -13.28 -22.80
CA SER A 67 -12.05 -13.04 -23.06
C SER A 67 -11.12 -13.84 -22.15
N LEU A 68 -11.57 -14.14 -20.92
CA LEU A 68 -10.81 -14.93 -19.93
C LEU A 68 -11.07 -16.45 -20.06
N GLY A 69 -11.98 -16.88 -20.95
CA GLY A 69 -12.32 -18.30 -21.14
C GLY A 69 -13.11 -18.90 -19.97
N LEU A 70 -13.86 -18.06 -19.24
CA LEU A 70 -14.54 -18.41 -17.98
C LEU A 70 -16.07 -18.43 -18.12
N ASN A 71 -16.61 -18.53 -19.34
CA ASN A 71 -18.05 -18.49 -19.59
C ASN A 71 -18.83 -19.70 -19.02
N ASP A 72 -18.16 -20.78 -18.65
CA ASP A 72 -18.83 -22.03 -18.25
C ASP A 72 -19.15 -22.11 -16.74
N VAL A 73 -18.74 -21.13 -15.93
CA VAL A 73 -18.99 -21.07 -14.47
C VAL A 73 -20.20 -20.21 -14.07
N ALA A 74 -20.82 -19.48 -15.00
CA ALA A 74 -21.94 -18.58 -14.71
C ALA A 74 -23.33 -19.24 -14.75
N ASP A 75 -23.43 -20.47 -15.30
CA ASP A 75 -24.70 -21.20 -15.48
C ASP A 75 -24.91 -22.32 -14.45
N ALA A 76 -24.10 -22.36 -13.38
CA ALA A 76 -24.20 -23.35 -12.30
C ALA A 76 -24.79 -22.75 -11.02
N ASP A 77 -26.04 -22.27 -11.11
CA ASP A 77 -26.93 -22.02 -9.96
C ASP A 77 -28.31 -22.66 -10.21
#